data_AF-A0A396MDE8-F1
#
_entry.id   AF-A0A396MDE8-F1
#
_cell.length_a   1.000
_cell.length_b   1.000
_cell.length_c   1.000
_cell.angle_alpha   90.00
_cell.angle_beta   90.00
_cell.angle_gamma   90.00
#
_symmetry.space_group_name_H-M   'P 1'
#
loop_
_entity.id
_entity.type
_entity.pdbx_description
1 polymer ?
#
loop_
_entity_poly.entity_id
_entity_poly.type
_entity_poly.pdbx_seq_one_letter_code
_entity_poly.pdbx_strand_id
1 'polypeptide(L)'
;MYTSNLQTAKYNVEDAAGGMTVTGTYSVRGDRSLDEVNINAIGEAGAAKGALIVNSDGYTSVTTMPGGDPAEIGSILLDTLARIREEVTTPLEK
;
A
#
# COMPACT_ATOMS: atom_id res chain seq x y z
N MET A 1 24.44 -6.69 7.98
CA MET A 1 23.05 -6.99 8.39
C MET A 1 22.33 -5.66 8.39
N TYR A 2 21.46 -5.40 7.40
CA TYR A 2 20.66 -4.17 7.40
C TYR A 2 19.51 -4.37 8.39
N THR A 3 19.32 -3.43 9.30
CA THR A 3 18.16 -3.41 10.19
C THR A 3 16.96 -2.95 9.38
N SER A 4 15.95 -3.80 9.24
CA SER A 4 14.66 -3.42 8.64
C SER A 4 13.71 -2.97 9.74
N ASN A 5 13.07 -1.81 9.58
CA ASN A 5 12.02 -1.33 10.47
C ASN A 5 10.66 -1.54 9.80
N LEU A 6 9.75 -2.21 10.50
CA LEU A 6 8.37 -2.36 10.08
C LEU A 6 7.61 -1.05 10.34
N GLN A 7 6.97 -0.53 9.31
CA GLN A 7 6.13 0.67 9.35
C GLN A 7 4.73 0.36 8.86
N THR A 8 3.77 1.19 9.26
CA THR A 8 2.38 1.08 8.81
C THR A 8 1.87 2.46 8.48
N ALA A 9 1.36 2.62 7.27
CA ALA A 9 0.68 3.81 6.80
C ALA A 9 -0.80 3.48 6.54
N LYS A 10 -1.65 4.46 6.82
CA LYS A 10 -3.10 4.35 6.62
C LYS A 10 -3.57 5.55 5.84
N TYR A 11 -4.25 5.31 4.74
CA TYR A 11 -4.77 6.32 3.83
C TYR A 11 -6.27 6.14 3.73
N ASN A 12 -7.00 7.24 3.92
CA ASN A 12 -8.42 7.28 3.65
C ASN A 12 -8.59 7.77 2.21
N VAL A 13 -9.29 6.98 1.40
CA VAL A 13 -9.56 7.25 -0.02
C VAL A 13 -11.06 7.37 -0.17
N GLU A 14 -11.53 8.48 -0.74
CA GLU A 14 -12.94 8.59 -1.11
C GLU A 14 -13.17 7.75 -2.37
N ASP A 15 -14.14 6.85 -2.30
CA ASP A 15 -14.54 5.95 -3.37
C ASP A 15 -16.03 6.16 -3.70
N ALA A 16 -16.45 5.76 -4.89
CA ALA A 16 -17.85 5.83 -5.33
C ALA A 16 -18.83 5.17 -4.34
N ALA A 17 -18.37 4.21 -3.52
CA ALA A 17 -19.17 3.50 -2.52
C ALA A 17 -19.27 4.20 -1.14
N GLY A 18 -18.76 5.42 -0.96
CA GLY A 18 -18.89 6.18 0.30
C GLY A 18 -17.62 6.27 1.15
N GLY A 19 -16.57 5.56 0.75
CA GLY A 19 -15.25 5.65 1.37
C GLY A 19 -14.52 4.31 1.44
N MET A 20 -13.21 4.38 1.30
CA MET A 20 -12.29 3.26 1.37
C MET A 20 -11.14 3.59 2.31
N THR A 21 -10.76 2.62 3.13
CA THR A 21 -9.55 2.69 3.94
C THR A 21 -8.50 1.80 3.32
N VAL A 22 -7.37 2.37 2.93
CA VAL A 22 -6.22 1.65 2.43
C VAL A 22 -5.14 1.63 3.51
N THR A 23 -4.69 0.44 3.88
CA THR A 23 -3.64 0.26 4.89
C THR A 23 -2.43 -0.39 4.24
N GLY A 24 -1.29 0.29 4.26
CA GLY A 24 -0.01 -0.21 3.77
C GLY A 24 0.92 -0.53 4.93
N THR A 25 1.31 -1.78 5.08
CA THR A 25 2.37 -2.23 6.01
C THR A 25 3.62 -2.50 5.19
N TYR A 26 4.75 -1.90 5.56
CA TYR A 26 5.98 -2.04 4.79
C TYR A 26 7.22 -2.03 5.67
N SER A 27 8.24 -2.75 5.21
CA SER A 27 9.54 -2.84 5.86
C SER A 27 10.53 -1.94 5.14
N VAL A 28 11.18 -1.03 5.87
CA VAL A 28 12.20 -0.12 5.34
C VAL A 28 13.58 -0.54 5.83
N ARG A 29 14.51 -0.77 4.90
CA ARG A 29 15.91 -1.06 5.20
C ARG A 29 16.68 0.20 5.58
N GLY A 30 17.85 0.03 6.20
CA GLY A 30 18.70 1.14 6.63
C GLY A 30 19.17 2.08 5.50
N ASP A 31 19.17 1.61 4.25
CA ASP A 31 19.45 2.41 3.04
C ASP A 31 18.22 3.13 2.47
N ARG A 32 17.09 3.14 3.20
CA ARG A 32 15.80 3.69 2.76
C ARG A 32 15.25 3.01 1.49
N SER A 33 15.51 1.73 1.34
CA SER A 33 14.80 0.89 0.38
C SER A 33 13.67 0.12 1.05
N LEU A 34 12.63 -0.18 0.27
CA LEU A 34 11.54 -1.05 0.69
C LEU A 34 11.99 -2.51 0.54
N ASP A 35 11.84 -3.28 1.62
CA ASP A 35 12.11 -4.71 1.67
C ASP A 35 10.87 -5.50 1.27
N GLU A 36 9.73 -5.22 1.91
CA GLU A 36 8.44 -5.81 1.62
C GLU A 36 7.35 -4.75 1.81
N VAL A 37 6.33 -4.76 0.96
CA VAL A 37 5.16 -3.88 1.08
C VAL A 37 3.90 -4.72 0.94
N ASN A 38 2.99 -4.60 1.89
CA ASN A 38 1.66 -5.20 1.87
C ASN A 38 0.62 -4.10 2.00
N ILE A 39 -0.17 -3.88 0.96
CA ILE A 39 -1.23 -2.86 0.92
C ILE A 39 -2.57 -3.57 0.86
N ASN A 40 -3.49 -3.19 1.72
CA ASN A 40 -4.83 -3.75 1.78
C ASN A 40 -5.86 -2.63 1.65
N ALA A 41 -6.77 -2.77 0.71
CA ALA A 41 -7.89 -1.88 0.49
C ALA A 41 -9.16 -2.48 1.13
N ILE A 42 -9.71 -1.79 2.11
CA ILE A 42 -10.90 -2.18 2.88
C ILE A 42 -12.00 -1.14 2.64
N GLY A 43 -13.14 -1.55 2.11
CA GLY A 43 -14.29 -0.66 1.92
C GLY A 43 -14.99 -0.32 3.23
N GLU A 44 -15.90 0.66 3.18
CA GLU A 44 -16.61 1.22 4.34
C GLU A 44 -17.27 0.18 5.27
N ALA A 45 -17.80 -0.92 4.71
CA ALA A 45 -18.43 -2.01 5.47
C ALA A 45 -17.44 -3.04 6.06
N GLY A 46 -16.13 -2.75 6.04
CA GLY A 46 -15.09 -3.70 6.45
C GLY A 46 -14.83 -4.82 5.42
N ALA A 47 -15.44 -4.74 4.25
CA ALA A 47 -15.23 -5.71 3.17
C ALA A 47 -13.89 -5.45 2.48
N ALA A 48 -13.05 -6.46 2.38
CA ALA A 48 -11.82 -6.36 1.61
C ALA A 48 -12.16 -6.19 0.11
N LYS A 49 -11.56 -5.17 -0.50
CA LYS A 49 -11.76 -4.78 -1.90
C LYS A 49 -10.57 -5.15 -2.76
N GLY A 50 -9.37 -5.15 -2.19
CA GLY A 50 -8.17 -5.63 -2.87
C GLY A 50 -6.95 -5.64 -1.96
N ALA A 51 -5.87 -6.23 -2.47
CA ALA A 51 -4.58 -6.27 -1.84
C ALA A 51 -3.47 -6.14 -2.89
N LEU A 52 -2.36 -5.50 -2.51
CA LEU A 52 -1.15 -5.41 -3.31
C LEU A 52 0.04 -5.82 -2.44
N ILE A 53 0.86 -6.73 -2.95
CA ILE A 53 2.05 -7.23 -2.26
C ILE A 53 3.25 -6.97 -3.17
N VAL A 54 4.28 -6.30 -2.64
CA VAL A 54 5.58 -6.12 -3.28
C VAL A 54 6.62 -6.87 -2.45
N ASN A 55 7.24 -7.87 -3.05
CA ASN A 55 8.35 -8.60 -2.43
C ASN A 55 9.68 -7.85 -2.65
N SER A 56 10.70 -8.22 -1.89
CA SER A 56 12.06 -7.65 -2.03
C SER A 56 12.67 -7.85 -3.41
N ASP A 57 12.20 -8.84 -4.16
CA ASP A 57 12.63 -9.11 -5.54
C ASP A 57 11.98 -8.16 -6.56
N GLY A 58 11.16 -7.21 -6.11
CA GLY A 58 10.44 -6.26 -6.94
C GLY A 58 9.19 -6.84 -7.60
N TYR A 59 8.83 -8.09 -7.30
CA TYR A 59 7.61 -8.70 -7.80
C TYR A 59 6.39 -8.09 -7.11
N THR A 60 5.52 -7.47 -7.92
CA THR A 60 4.26 -6.87 -7.48
C THR A 60 3.11 -7.80 -7.84
N SER A 61 2.38 -8.26 -6.83
CA SER A 61 1.13 -9.00 -7.00
C SER A 61 -0.04 -8.10 -6.61
N VAL A 62 -1.01 -7.93 -7.50
CA VAL A 62 -2.25 -7.19 -7.22
C VAL A 62 -3.42 -8.16 -7.28
N THR A 63 -4.21 -8.18 -6.22
CA THR A 63 -5.40 -9.02 -6.11
C THR A 63 -6.60 -8.13 -5.85
N THR A 64 -7.61 -8.20 -6.71
CA THR A 64 -8.87 -7.47 -6.53
C THR A 64 -9.96 -8.44 -6.10
N MET A 65 -10.74 -8.07 -5.09
CA MET A 65 -11.83 -8.90 -4.58
C MET A 65 -13.15 -8.57 -5.30
N PRO A 66 -14.08 -9.54 -5.38
CA PRO A 66 -15.39 -9.30 -6.00
C PRO A 66 -16.17 -8.21 -5.25
N GLY A 67 -16.82 -7.32 -6.01
CA GLY A 67 -17.63 -6.22 -5.47
C GLY A 67 -16.97 -4.84 -5.47
N GLY A 68 -15.88 -4.67 -6.23
CA GLY A 68 -15.31 -3.36 -6.60
C GLY A 68 -14.79 -3.42 -8.05
N ASP A 69 -14.57 -2.25 -8.67
CA ASP A 69 -14.03 -2.21 -10.03
C ASP A 69 -12.52 -2.53 -10.00
N PRO A 70 -12.05 -3.60 -10.66
CA PRO A 70 -10.67 -4.04 -10.54
C PRO A 70 -9.67 -3.00 -11.06
N ALA A 71 -10.06 -2.14 -12.02
CA ALA A 71 -9.18 -1.09 -12.53
C ALA A 71 -9.03 0.06 -11.52
N GLU A 72 -10.11 0.41 -10.83
CA GLU A 72 -10.13 1.44 -9.79
C GLU A 72 -9.34 0.98 -8.56
N ILE A 73 -9.65 -0.21 -8.03
CA ILE A 73 -8.95 -0.79 -6.88
C ILE A 73 -7.47 -0.99 -7.20
N GLY A 74 -7.14 -1.48 -8.40
CA GLY A 74 -5.76 -1.63 -8.86
C GLY A 74 -5.02 -0.28 -8.88
N SER A 75 -5.65 0.77 -9.40
CA SER A 75 -5.09 2.13 -9.40
C SER A 75 -4.88 2.67 -7.99
N ILE A 76 -5.85 2.51 -7.08
CA ILE A 76 -5.74 2.97 -5.69
C ILE A 76 -4.57 2.29 -4.97
N LEU A 77 -4.42 0.97 -5.14
CA LEU A 77 -3.33 0.21 -4.53
C LEU A 77 -1.96 0.64 -5.08
N LEU A 78 -1.86 0.85 -6.40
CA LEU A 78 -0.63 1.31 -7.06
C LEU A 78 -0.27 2.75 -6.66
N ASP A 79 -1.25 3.64 -6.58
CA ASP A 79 -1.06 5.02 -6.09
C ASP A 79 -0.55 5.02 -4.65
N THR A 80 -1.17 4.20 -3.79
CA THR A 80 -0.73 4.04 -2.40
C THR A 80 0.71 3.53 -2.32
N LEU A 81 1.09 2.57 -3.16
CA LEU A 81 2.48 2.11 -3.25
C LEU A 81 3.44 3.24 -3.64
N ALA A 82 3.05 4.06 -4.62
CA ALA A 82 3.85 5.21 -5.05
C ALA A 82 4.05 6.22 -3.92
N ARG A 83 2.99 6.51 -3.15
CA ARG A 83 3.06 7.39 -1.97
C ARG A 83 3.98 6.82 -0.89
N ILE A 84 3.88 5.53 -0.56
CA ILE A 84 4.79 4.88 0.40
C ILE A 84 6.24 4.97 -0.07
N ARG A 85 6.49 4.73 -1.37
CA ARG A 85 7.84 4.87 -1.96
C ARG A 85 8.35 6.30 -1.85
N GLU A 86 7.51 7.28 -2.14
CA GLU A 86 7.85 8.70 -2.00
C GLU A 86 8.15 9.04 -0.54
N GLU A 87 7.34 8.63 0.43
CA GLU A 87 7.57 8.89 1.87
C GLU A 87 8.87 8.27 2.38
N VAL A 88 9.26 7.10 1.85
CA VAL A 88 10.51 6.42 2.23
C VAL A 88 11.74 7.07 1.58
N THR A 89 11.62 7.52 0.33
CA THR A 89 12.74 8.08 -0.44
C THR A 89 12.91 9.58 -0.24
N THR A 90 11.86 10.30 0.13
CA THR A 90 11.91 11.73 0.44
C THR A 90 12.58 11.91 1.80
N PRO A 91 13.67 12.67 1.91
CA PRO A 91 14.23 13.02 3.20
C PRO A 91 13.17 13.82 3.97
N LEU A 92 12.83 13.37 5.19
CA LEU A 92 12.16 14.21 6.18
C LEU A 92 12.99 15.50 6.31
N GLU A 93 12.58 16.57 5.65
CA GLU A 93 13.15 17.90 5.90
C GLU A 93 12.91 18.19 7.38
N LYS A 94 14.02 18.49 8.07
CA LYS A 94 14.11 18.64 9.53
C LYS A 94 13.33 19.84 10.05
#